data_AF-A0AAV8Z469-F1
#
_entry.id   AF-A0AAV8Z469-F1
#
_cell.length_a   1.000
_cell.length_b   1.000
_cell.length_c   1.000
_cell.angle_alpha   90.00
_cell.angle_beta   90.00
_cell.angle_gamma   90.00
#
_symmetry.space_group_name_H-M   'P 1'
#
loop_
_entity.id
_entity.type
_entity.pdbx_description
1 polymer ?
#
loop_
_entity_poly.entity_id
_entity_poly.type
_entity_poly.pdbx_seq_one_letter_code
_entity_poly.pdbx_strand_id
1 'polypeptide(L)' 'MPVPGGVYQQQGPSCMDRMKMGFILGCCVGMASGALFGGFSALRGGLRGKELVNTVGKVMLQGGGSFGTFLAIGSGLRC' A
#
# COMPACT_ATOMS: atom_id res chain seq x y z
N MET A 1 5.34 -33.27 -2.57
CA MET A 1 5.24 -32.08 -3.44
C MET A 1 5.74 -30.87 -2.67
N PRO A 2 6.88 -30.27 -3.03
CA PRO A 2 7.30 -29.03 -2.37
C PRO A 2 6.33 -27.92 -2.79
N VAL A 3 5.80 -27.23 -1.79
CA VAL A 3 4.94 -26.05 -1.92
C VAL A 3 5.71 -24.99 -2.72
N PRO A 4 5.12 -24.36 -3.76
CA PRO A 4 5.68 -23.19 -4.42
C PRO A 4 5.61 -21.98 -3.47
N GLY A 5 6.47 -21.99 -2.46
CA GLY A 5 6.66 -20.91 -1.52
C GLY A 5 7.62 -19.89 -2.10
N GLY A 6 7.07 -18.83 -2.68
CA GLY A 6 7.70 -17.52 -2.73
C GLY A 6 8.93 -17.38 -3.63
N VAL A 7 8.72 -16.66 -4.71
CA VAL A 7 9.67 -16.20 -5.74
C VAL A 7 10.74 -15.23 -5.18
N TYR A 8 11.31 -15.47 -4.00
CA TYR A 8 12.20 -14.55 -3.29
C TYR A 8 13.41 -15.22 -2.63
N GLN A 9 13.88 -16.33 -3.21
CA GLN A 9 15.01 -17.11 -2.72
C GLN A 9 16.08 -17.28 -3.81
N GLN A 10 16.62 -16.19 -4.35
CA GLN A 10 17.95 -16.18 -4.98
C GLN A 10 18.27 -14.74 -5.38
N GLN A 11 19.47 -14.27 -5.07
CA GLN A 11 19.97 -12.90 -5.33
C GLN A 11 19.45 -11.88 -4.31
N GLY A 12 20.28 -11.54 -3.31
CA GLY A 12 20.00 -10.45 -2.37
C GLY A 12 19.64 -9.19 -3.16
N PRO A 13 18.40 -8.67 -3.06
CA PRO A 13 18.04 -7.45 -3.77
C PRO A 13 18.87 -6.32 -3.17
N SER A 14 19.50 -5.49 -4.01
CA SER A 14 20.19 -4.27 -3.57
C SER A 14 19.29 -3.45 -2.64
N CYS A 15 19.85 -2.64 -1.75
CA CYS A 15 19.06 -1.87 -0.77
C CYS A 15 17.91 -1.09 -1.43
N MET A 16 18.17 -0.61 -2.65
CA MET A 16 17.21 0.07 -3.52
C MET A 16 16.01 -0.81 -3.94
N ASP A 17 16.24 -2.09 -4.22
CA ASP A 17 15.20 -3.03 -4.68
C ASP A 17 14.31 -3.49 -3.50
N ARG A 18 14.90 -3.64 -2.30
CA ARG A 18 14.15 -3.79 -1.04
C ARG A 18 13.29 -2.56 -0.74
N MET A 19 13.85 -1.35 -0.87
CA MET A 19 13.09 -0.10 -0.69
C MET A 19 11.92 0.00 -1.67
N LYS A 20 12.15 -0.31 -2.95
CA LYS A 20 11.13 -0.27 -4.00
C LYS A 20 10.00 -1.27 -3.73
N MET A 21 10.33 -2.48 -3.31
CA MET A 21 9.31 -3.48 -2.93
C MET A 21 8.54 -3.08 -1.67
N GLY A 22 9.23 -2.52 -0.66
CA GLY A 22 8.59 -1.99 0.55
C GLY A 22 7.63 -0.84 0.24
N PHE A 23 8.02 0.06 -0.67
CA PHE A 23 7.17 1.15 -1.13
C PHE A 23 5.93 0.63 -1.85
N ILE A 24 6.08 -0.31 -2.80
CA ILE A 24 4.96 -0.88 -3.57
C ILE A 24 3.99 -1.61 -2.63
N LEU A 25 4.49 -2.44 -1.71
CA LEU A 25 3.65 -3.13 -0.73
C LEU A 25 2.91 -2.15 0.18
N GLY A 26 3.60 -1.13 0.71
CA GLY A 26 2.98 -0.12 1.57
C GLY A 26 1.95 0.73 0.84
N CYS A 27 2.21 1.07 -0.42
CA CYS A 27 1.28 1.82 -1.25
C CYS A 27 0.05 0.96 -1.61
N CYS A 28 0.22 -0.32 -1.94
CA CYS A 28 -0.89 -1.26 -2.18
C CYS A 28 -1.75 -1.46 -0.93
N VAL A 29 -1.14 -1.70 0.22
CA VAL A 29 -1.86 -1.88 1.49
C VAL A 29 -2.56 -0.59 1.93
N GLY A 30 -1.92 0.57 1.78
CA GLY A 30 -2.50 1.87 2.09
C GLY A 30 -3.65 2.24 1.16
N MET A 31 -3.54 1.92 -0.14
CA MET A 31 -4.66 2.08 -1.07
C MET A 31 -5.79 1.11 -0.79
N ALA A 32 -5.52 -0.17 -0.52
CA ALA A 32 -6.56 -1.17 -0.24
C ALA A 32 -7.31 -0.87 1.06
N SER A 33 -6.59 -0.54 2.15
CA SER A 33 -7.20 -0.14 3.41
C SER A 33 -7.95 1.20 3.31
N GLY A 34 -7.40 2.18 2.57
CA GLY A 34 -8.07 3.44 2.26
C GLY A 34 -9.32 3.27 1.39
N ALA A 35 -9.31 2.30 0.45
CA ALA A 35 -10.48 1.92 -0.35
C ALA A 35 -11.57 1.32 0.52
N LEU A 36 -11.21 0.39 1.39
CA LEU A 36 -12.15 -0.33 2.23
C LEU A 36 -12.74 0.59 3.28
N PHE A 37 -11.92 1.25 4.10
CA PHE A 37 -12.43 2.14 5.15
C PHE A 37 -13.02 3.44 4.60
N GLY A 38 -12.39 4.04 3.59
CA GLY A 38 -12.90 5.25 2.95
C GLY A 38 -14.16 4.97 2.13
N GLY A 39 -14.15 3.90 1.34
CA GLY A 39 -15.29 3.50 0.50
C GLY A 39 -16.48 3.04 1.33
N PHE A 40 -16.26 2.24 2.38
CA PHE A 40 -17.35 1.78 3.26
C PHE A 40 -17.93 2.94 4.10
N SER A 41 -17.09 3.88 4.57
CA SER A 41 -17.58 5.09 5.26
C SER A 41 -18.35 6.01 4.32
N ALA A 42 -17.89 6.18 3.07
CA ALA A 42 -18.55 7.05 2.11
C ALA A 42 -19.83 6.45 1.52
N LEU A 43 -19.88 5.12 1.30
CA LEU A 43 -21.10 4.39 0.92
C LEU A 43 -22.14 4.43 2.04
N ARG A 44 -21.72 4.26 3.30
CA ARG A 44 -22.61 4.32 4.47
C ARG A 44 -23.05 5.75 4.81
N GLY A 45 -22.25 6.76 4.45
CA GLY A 45 -22.59 8.19 4.59
C GLY A 45 -23.51 8.75 3.50
N GLY A 46 -23.89 7.96 2.49
CA GLY A 46 -24.82 8.39 1.44
C GLY A 46 -24.22 9.36 0.41
N LEU A 47 -22.91 9.59 0.40
CA LEU A 47 -22.26 10.47 -0.57
C LEU A 47 -22.23 9.79 -1.95
N ARG A 48 -22.92 10.38 -2.94
CA ARG A 48 -23.00 9.81 -4.29
C ARG A 48 -21.80 10.19 -5.16
N GLY A 49 -21.12 9.16 -5.67
CA GLY A 49 -20.26 9.20 -6.85
C GLY A 49 -19.02 10.10 -6.72
N LYS A 50 -19.16 11.37 -7.08
CA LYS A 50 -18.04 12.29 -7.34
C LYS A 50 -17.36 12.78 -6.05
N GLU A 51 -18.13 13.05 -5.00
CA GLU A 51 -17.57 13.39 -3.67
C GLU A 51 -16.97 12.17 -2.96
N LEU A 52 -17.56 10.99 -3.16
CA LEU A 52 -17.05 9.73 -2.63
C LEU A 52 -15.67 9.41 -3.21
N VAL A 53 -15.51 9.47 -4.53
CA VAL A 53 -14.20 9.23 -5.16
C VAL A 53 -13.18 10.30 -4.77
N ASN A 54 -13.60 11.55 -4.59
CA ASN A 54 -12.67 12.62 -4.18
C ASN A 54 -12.20 12.45 -2.71
N THR A 55 -13.10 12.06 -1.81
CA THR A 55 -12.76 11.82 -0.39
C THR A 55 -11.94 10.54 -0.22
N VAL A 56 -12.32 9.46 -0.90
CA VAL A 56 -11.60 8.18 -0.89
C VAL A 56 -10.25 8.34 -1.57
N GLY A 57 -10.17 9.06 -2.69
CA GLY A 57 -8.93 9.38 -3.37
C GLY A 57 -7.98 10.17 -2.47
N LYS A 58 -8.46 11.18 -1.74
CA LYS A 58 -7.63 11.90 -0.74
C LYS A 58 -7.10 10.97 0.35
N VAL A 59 -7.98 10.14 0.94
CA VAL A 59 -7.59 9.19 2.01
C VAL A 59 -6.60 8.14 1.48
N MET A 60 -6.82 7.63 0.28
CA MET A 60 -5.92 6.67 -0.38
C MET A 60 -4.56 7.28 -0.69
N LEU A 61 -4.51 8.52 -1.18
CA LEU A 61 -3.26 9.17 -1.57
C LEU A 61 -2.46 9.60 -0.33
N GLN A 62 -3.16 10.11 0.69
CA GLN A 62 -2.56 10.48 1.97
C GLN A 62 -2.10 9.24 2.77
N GLY A 63 -2.93 8.19 2.83
CA GLY A 63 -2.61 6.93 3.50
C GLY A 63 -1.55 6.13 2.74
N GLY A 64 -1.76 5.89 1.45
CA GLY A 64 -0.84 5.15 0.58
C GLY A 64 0.53 5.80 0.46
N GLY A 65 0.60 7.14 0.39
CA GLY A 65 1.87 7.86 0.42
C GLY A 65 2.60 7.64 1.74
N SER A 66 1.92 7.83 2.87
CA SER A 66 2.54 7.69 4.20
C SER A 66 2.98 6.25 4.49
N PHE A 67 2.09 5.26 4.28
CA PHE A 67 2.40 3.84 4.51
C PHE A 67 3.49 3.35 3.56
N GLY A 68 3.46 3.76 2.29
CA GLY A 68 4.52 3.47 1.32
C GLY A 68 5.88 4.03 1.76
N THR A 69 5.93 5.28 2.20
CA THR A 69 7.18 5.93 2.65
C THR A 69 7.71 5.32 3.95
N PHE A 70 6.86 5.03 4.94
CA PHE A 70 7.29 4.38 6.18
C PHE A 70 7.84 2.96 5.95
N LEU A 71 7.16 2.14 5.14
CA LEU A 71 7.63 0.80 4.78
C LEU A 71 8.88 0.83 3.89
N ALA A 72 9.02 1.83 3.02
CA ALA A 72 10.24 2.05 2.24
C ALA A 72 11.43 2.39 3.16
N ILE A 73 11.26 3.32 4.11
CA ILE A 73 12.30 3.68 5.07
C ILE A 73 12.64 2.50 5.99
N GLY A 74 11.64 1.79 6.51
CA GLY A 74 11.85 0.60 7.33
C GLY A 74 12.57 -0.53 6.59
N SER A 75 12.32 -0.67 5.28
CA SER A 75 13.05 -1.62 4.43
C SER A 75 14.47 -1.14 4.15
N GLY A 76 14.68 0.16 3.96
CA GLY A 76 16.01 0.75 3.78
C GLY A 76 16.88 0.68 5.03
N LEU A 77 16.31 0.80 6.23
CA LEU A 77 17.00 0.56 7.51
C LEU A 77 17.32 -0.92 7.76
N ARG A 78 16.62 -1.84 7.09
CA ARG A 78 16.79 -3.29 7.21
C ARG A 78 17.75 -3.88 6.16
N CYS A 79 18.36 -3.03 5.34
CA CYS A 79 19.38 -3.44 4.38
C CYS A 79 20.78 -3.48 4.99
#